data_AF-A0A9R1Q5A4-F1
#
_entry.id   AF-A0A9R1Q5A4-F1
#
_cell.length_a   1.000
_cell.length_b   1.000
_cell.length_c   1.000
_cell.angle_alpha   90.00
_cell.angle_beta   90.00
_cell.angle_gamma   90.00
#
_symmetry.space_group_name_H-M   'P 1'
#
loop_
_entity.id
_entity.type
_entity.pdbx_description
1 polymer ?
#
loop_
_entity_poly.entity_id
_entity_poly.type
_entity_poly.pdbx_seq_one_letter_code
_entity_poly.pdbx_strand_id
1 'polypeptide(L)'
;MSGISEVTVTQLDSTSAASPAPACTVTHRVPAIVFALGGLTGNYFHDFSDALVPLFVASRRYGGEVQLLAIADPRFDVRVEELARSVNSFDVLLGVHGAGLTNAVFMPTGAVVIQVVPYGNLEHMAKVDFGDPVADMGLRYLEYSITAEESTLLEMLGPDHPVIKDPESVHRSGWDKVAEYYLGKQDVRVDVERFAPTLALAIEHLRQK
;
A
#
# COMPACT_ATOMS: atom_id res chain seq x y z
N MET A 1 9.19 17.53 6.03
CA MET A 1 7.87 18.19 6.14
C MET A 1 7.28 17.90 7.53
N SER A 2 6.64 18.89 8.15
CA SER A 2 5.97 18.85 9.46
C SER A 2 4.54 18.30 9.38
N GLY A 3 4.30 17.25 8.59
CA GLY A 3 2.96 16.92 8.09
C GLY A 3 2.10 16.03 8.99
N ILE A 4 2.68 15.38 10.01
CA ILE A 4 1.95 14.45 10.88
C ILE A 4 2.09 14.96 12.31
N SER A 5 0.97 15.34 12.90
CA SER A 5 0.89 15.74 14.31
C SER A 5 0.33 14.57 15.10
N GLU A 6 1.09 14.10 16.09
CA GLU A 6 0.61 13.12 17.06
C GLU A 6 -0.39 13.81 18.01
N VAL A 7 -1.54 13.18 18.23
CA VAL A 7 -2.61 13.73 19.09
C VAL A 7 -3.04 12.66 20.07
N THR A 8 -2.97 12.97 21.37
CA THR A 8 -3.53 12.11 22.42
C THR A 8 -5.04 12.33 22.49
N VAL A 9 -5.82 11.27 22.26
CA VAL A 9 -7.27 11.29 22.43
C VAL A 9 -7.61 10.78 23.83
N THR A 10 -8.20 11.65 24.65
CA THR A 10 -8.66 11.31 26.00
C THR A 10 -10.17 11.29 26.05
N GLN A 11 -10.76 10.16 26.42
CA GLN A 11 -12.18 10.09 26.74
C GLN A 11 -12.44 10.82 28.06
N LEU A 12 -13.37 11.77 28.04
CA LEU A 12 -13.81 12.50 29.24
C LEU A 12 -15.12 11.91 29.76
N ASP A 13 -15.25 11.83 31.08
CA ASP A 13 -16.48 11.40 31.74
C ASP A 13 -17.59 12.44 31.54
N SER A 14 -18.45 12.17 30.56
CA SER A 14 -19.58 13.04 30.16
C SER A 14 -20.60 13.35 31.29
N THR A 15 -20.52 12.66 32.42
CA THR A 15 -21.42 12.79 33.57
C THR A 15 -20.85 13.67 34.70
N SER A 16 -19.58 14.05 34.63
CA SER A 16 -18.90 14.84 35.66
C SER A 16 -18.81 16.32 35.25
N ALA A 17 -19.64 17.17 35.85
CA ALA A 17 -19.49 18.63 35.76
C ALA A 17 -18.15 19.15 36.33
N ALA A 18 -17.36 18.29 36.98
CA ALA A 18 -16.10 18.62 37.63
C ALA A 18 -14.86 18.44 36.73
N SER A 19 -15.01 17.91 35.51
CA SER A 19 -13.90 17.83 34.54
C SER A 19 -14.39 18.13 33.12
N PRO A 20 -14.81 19.37 32.85
CA PRO A 20 -15.13 19.80 31.49
C PRO A 20 -13.90 19.65 30.59
N ALA A 21 -14.15 19.40 29.30
CA ALA A 21 -13.07 19.38 28.32
C ALA A 21 -12.27 20.69 28.40
N PRO A 22 -10.93 20.62 28.43
CA PRO A 22 -10.12 21.83 28.41
C PRO A 22 -10.42 22.64 27.15
N ALA A 23 -10.30 23.97 27.26
CA ALA A 23 -10.45 24.84 26.11
C ALA A 23 -9.48 24.42 25.00
N CYS A 24 -9.98 24.32 23.76
CA CYS A 24 -9.17 23.89 22.63
C CYS A 24 -8.03 24.89 22.38
N THR A 25 -6.79 24.42 22.37
CA THR A 25 -5.60 25.22 22.02
C THR A 25 -5.45 25.41 20.52
N VAL A 26 -5.94 24.46 19.72
CA VAL A 26 -5.96 24.51 18.25
C VAL A 26 -7.35 24.10 17.78
N THR A 27 -7.89 24.80 16.79
CA THR A 27 -9.16 24.49 16.15
C THR A 27 -8.98 24.38 14.65
N HIS A 28 -9.47 23.28 14.08
CA HIS A 28 -9.45 23.06 12.64
C HIS A 28 -10.83 23.39 12.06
N ARG A 29 -10.86 24.03 10.88
CA ARG A 29 -12.11 24.41 10.19
C ARG A 29 -12.61 23.35 9.21
N VAL A 30 -11.81 22.32 8.98
CA VAL A 30 -12.11 21.20 8.10
C VAL A 30 -12.58 20.00 8.94
N PRO A 31 -13.53 19.18 8.45
CA PRO A 31 -13.97 17.99 9.15
C PRO A 31 -12.81 16.99 9.32
N ALA A 32 -12.77 16.32 10.47
CA ALA A 32 -11.84 15.24 10.73
C ALA A 32 -12.57 13.88 10.64
N ILE A 33 -11.94 12.90 10.00
CA ILE A 33 -12.38 11.50 10.00
C ILE A 33 -11.37 10.70 10.82
N VAL A 34 -11.81 10.21 11.97
CA VAL A 34 -11.03 9.29 12.82
C VAL A 34 -11.33 7.86 12.40
N PHE A 35 -10.28 7.08 12.12
CA PHE A 35 -10.41 5.66 11.82
C PHE A 35 -9.45 4.86 12.70
N ALA A 36 -9.96 3.76 13.24
CA ALA A 36 -9.18 2.81 14.03
C ALA A 36 -8.65 1.71 13.10
N LEU A 37 -7.33 1.63 13.01
CA LEU A 37 -6.56 0.57 12.37
C LEU A 37 -6.19 -0.51 13.40
N GLY A 38 -5.94 -1.74 12.94
CA GLY A 38 -5.52 -2.85 13.79
C GLY A 38 -6.67 -3.64 14.44
N GLY A 39 -7.90 -3.44 13.95
CA GLY A 39 -9.09 -4.20 14.35
C GLY A 39 -9.25 -5.52 13.56
N LEU A 40 -10.42 -5.69 12.93
CA LEU A 40 -10.85 -6.93 12.25
C LEU A 40 -10.15 -7.21 10.91
N THR A 41 -9.35 -6.26 10.42
CA THR A 41 -8.56 -6.31 9.17
C THR A 41 -7.40 -7.29 9.25
N GLY A 42 -6.96 -7.67 10.45
CA GLY A 42 -6.07 -8.82 10.67
C GLY A 42 -4.61 -8.63 10.27
N ASN A 43 -4.27 -7.69 9.39
CA ASN A 43 -2.89 -7.28 9.08
C ASN A 43 -2.80 -5.86 8.46
N TYR A 44 -1.57 -5.35 8.35
CA TYR A 44 -1.25 -4.03 7.76
C TYR A 44 -1.74 -3.84 6.33
N PHE A 45 -1.84 -4.91 5.53
CA PHE A 45 -2.33 -4.80 4.16
C PHE A 45 -3.80 -4.38 4.18
N HIS A 46 -4.66 -5.14 4.84
CA HIS A 46 -6.10 -4.86 4.91
C HIS A 46 -6.42 -3.52 5.59
N ASP A 47 -5.67 -3.13 6.62
CA ASP A 47 -5.80 -1.81 7.24
C ASP A 47 -5.62 -0.67 6.23
N PHE A 48 -4.69 -0.83 5.31
CA PHE A 48 -4.41 0.19 4.31
C PHE A 48 -5.25 0.02 3.04
N SER A 49 -5.35 -1.19 2.48
CA SER A 49 -6.04 -1.47 1.22
C SER A 49 -7.55 -1.32 1.35
N ASP A 50 -8.13 -1.76 2.45
CA ASP A 50 -9.59 -1.86 2.57
C ASP A 50 -10.19 -0.63 3.26
N ALA A 51 -9.38 0.13 4.00
CA ALA A 51 -9.81 1.33 4.71
C ALA A 51 -9.05 2.58 4.29
N LEU A 52 -7.74 2.66 4.53
CA LEU A 52 -7.01 3.93 4.41
C LEU A 52 -6.96 4.48 2.98
N VAL A 53 -6.56 3.66 2.01
CA VAL A 53 -6.42 4.06 0.60
C VAL A 53 -7.78 4.45 -0.01
N PRO A 54 -8.85 3.65 0.12
CA PRO A 54 -10.18 4.04 -0.34
C PRO A 54 -10.68 5.33 0.29
N LEU A 55 -10.47 5.54 1.60
CA LEU A 55 -10.86 6.77 2.28
C LEU A 55 -10.07 7.98 1.77
N PHE A 56 -8.76 7.82 1.58
CA PHE A 56 -7.92 8.87 1.01
C PHE A 56 -8.41 9.26 -0.39
N VAL A 57 -8.64 8.28 -1.27
CA VAL A 57 -9.18 8.52 -2.63
C VAL A 57 -10.55 9.19 -2.55
N ALA A 58 -11.46 8.67 -1.72
CA ALA A 58 -12.78 9.24 -1.54
C ALA A 58 -12.75 10.66 -0.96
N SER A 59 -11.74 11.04 -0.17
CA SER A 59 -11.61 12.40 0.38
C SER A 59 -11.34 13.45 -0.71
N ARG A 60 -10.77 13.06 -1.86
CA ARG A 60 -10.53 13.98 -2.98
C ARG A 60 -11.79 14.62 -3.53
N ARG A 61 -12.95 13.97 -3.42
CA ARG A 61 -14.24 14.56 -3.82
C ARG A 61 -14.62 15.81 -3.02
N TYR A 62 -13.98 16.02 -1.87
CA TYR A 62 -14.12 17.20 -1.02
C TYR A 62 -12.92 18.15 -1.13
N GLY A 63 -12.18 18.11 -2.25
CA GLY A 63 -11.01 18.98 -2.46
C GLY A 63 -9.80 18.66 -1.58
N GLY A 64 -9.79 17.51 -0.89
CA GLY A 64 -8.75 17.18 0.08
C GLY A 64 -8.84 17.98 1.39
N GLU A 65 -9.93 18.70 1.62
CA GLU A 65 -10.19 19.47 2.84
C GLU A 65 -10.76 18.58 3.97
N VAL A 66 -10.13 17.42 4.21
CA VAL A 66 -10.51 16.50 5.28
C VAL A 66 -9.26 16.07 6.02
N GLN A 67 -9.29 16.12 7.35
CA GLN A 67 -8.18 15.61 8.16
C GLN A 67 -8.41 14.13 8.50
N LEU A 68 -7.51 13.28 8.04
CA LEU A 68 -7.53 11.84 8.33
C LEU A 68 -6.71 11.57 9.60
N LEU A 69 -7.35 10.97 10.61
CA LEU A 69 -6.74 10.63 11.90
C LEU A 69 -6.70 9.10 12.04
N ALA A 70 -5.51 8.51 11.97
CA ALA A 70 -5.30 7.09 12.18
C ALA A 70 -5.05 6.80 13.66
N ILE A 71 -5.81 5.88 14.25
CA ILE A 71 -5.48 5.26 15.53
C ILE A 71 -4.97 3.86 15.22
N ALA A 72 -3.70 3.55 15.48
CA ALA A 72 -3.14 2.22 15.23
C ALA A 72 -3.09 1.39 16.53
N ASP A 73 -3.42 0.09 16.45
CA ASP A 73 -3.28 -0.86 17.56
C ASP A 73 -1.79 -1.00 17.95
N PRO A 74 -1.43 -0.88 19.25
CA PRO A 74 -0.06 -1.09 19.76
C PRO A 74 0.55 -2.48 19.52
N ARG A 75 -0.20 -3.46 18.97
CA ARG A 75 0.36 -4.74 18.51
C ARG A 75 1.48 -4.60 17.48
N PHE A 76 1.62 -3.45 16.86
CA PHE A 76 2.69 -3.13 15.92
C PHE A 76 3.46 -1.91 16.43
N ASP A 77 4.70 -2.13 16.90
CA ASP A 77 5.59 -1.10 17.46
C ASP A 77 6.21 -0.20 16.37
N VAL A 78 5.46 0.11 15.30
CA VAL A 78 5.90 1.00 14.23
C VAL A 78 5.31 2.37 14.48
N ARG A 79 6.18 3.35 14.76
CA ARG A 79 5.77 4.75 14.82
C ARG A 79 5.40 5.20 13.40
N VAL A 80 4.10 5.24 13.10
CA VAL A 80 3.56 5.60 11.77
C VAL A 80 4.12 6.92 11.27
N GLU A 81 4.34 7.88 12.17
CA GLU A 81 4.96 9.17 11.86
C GLU A 81 6.37 9.03 11.29
N GLU A 82 7.22 8.15 11.85
CA GLU A 82 8.57 7.92 11.37
C GLU A 82 8.57 7.24 10.00
N LEU A 83 7.73 6.22 9.84
CA LEU A 83 7.57 5.51 8.59
C LEU A 83 7.10 6.45 7.49
N ALA A 84 6.03 7.21 7.75
CA ALA A 84 5.48 8.16 6.79
C ALA A 84 6.48 9.28 6.46
N ARG A 85 7.23 9.80 7.44
CA ARG A 85 8.31 10.78 7.18
C ARG A 85 9.40 10.20 6.28
N SER A 86 9.78 8.95 6.51
CA SER A 86 10.79 8.25 5.72
C SER A 86 10.28 8.05 4.29
N VAL A 87 9.10 7.43 4.12
CA VAL A 87 8.51 7.16 2.80
C VAL A 87 8.25 8.44 2.00
N ASN A 88 7.75 9.50 2.64
CA ASN A 88 7.50 10.79 2.00
C ASN A 88 8.79 11.52 1.53
N SER A 89 9.96 11.06 1.97
CA SER A 89 11.25 11.62 1.51
C SER A 89 11.76 11.01 0.20
N PHE A 90 11.10 9.96 -0.30
CA PHE A 90 11.48 9.28 -1.53
C PHE A 90 10.56 9.65 -2.70
N ASP A 91 11.17 9.79 -3.88
CA ASP A 91 10.46 10.04 -5.13
C ASP A 91 9.98 8.75 -5.82
N VAL A 92 10.52 7.59 -5.41
CA VAL A 92 10.16 6.27 -5.95
C VAL A 92 9.98 5.27 -4.81
N LEU A 93 8.88 4.51 -4.84
CA LEU A 93 8.67 3.33 -4.01
C LEU A 93 8.66 2.11 -4.92
N LEU A 94 9.59 1.18 -4.70
CA LEU A 94 9.66 -0.10 -5.39
C LEU A 94 9.28 -1.21 -4.41
N GLY A 95 8.37 -2.09 -4.81
CA GLY A 95 8.02 -3.26 -4.01
C GLY A 95 7.60 -4.44 -4.88
N VAL A 96 7.87 -5.65 -4.39
CA VAL A 96 7.21 -6.86 -4.90
C VAL A 96 5.76 -6.83 -4.42
N HIS A 97 4.83 -7.27 -5.29
CA HIS A 97 3.39 -7.29 -5.00
C HIS A 97 3.12 -7.78 -3.56
N GLY A 98 2.43 -6.95 -2.78
CA GLY A 98 2.09 -7.27 -1.41
C GLY A 98 1.93 -6.04 -0.51
N ALA A 99 1.72 -6.31 0.78
CA ALA A 99 1.38 -5.35 1.81
C ALA A 99 2.24 -4.08 1.82
N GLY A 100 3.54 -4.21 1.53
CA GLY A 100 4.48 -3.08 1.59
C GLY A 100 4.15 -1.94 0.63
N LEU A 101 3.48 -2.21 -0.50
CA LEU A 101 3.13 -1.19 -1.49
C LEU A 101 2.05 -0.22 -1.00
N THR A 102 1.28 -0.57 0.03
CA THR A 102 0.27 0.34 0.60
C THR A 102 0.88 1.58 1.24
N ASN A 103 2.17 1.55 1.57
CA ASN A 103 2.93 2.73 2.01
C ASN A 103 2.97 3.85 0.95
N ALA A 104 2.58 3.57 -0.30
CA ALA A 104 2.37 4.57 -1.34
C ALA A 104 1.49 5.75 -0.88
N VAL A 105 0.55 5.54 0.05
CA VAL A 105 -0.30 6.61 0.60
C VAL A 105 0.50 7.76 1.25
N PHE A 106 1.72 7.48 1.71
CA PHE A 106 2.59 8.48 2.33
C PHE A 106 3.53 9.17 1.33
N MET A 107 3.53 8.75 0.06
CA MET A 107 4.40 9.36 -0.94
C MET A 107 3.91 10.74 -1.38
N PRO A 108 4.84 11.64 -1.77
CA PRO A 108 4.45 12.94 -2.29
C PRO A 108 3.76 12.79 -3.67
N THR A 109 2.77 13.64 -3.95
CA THR A 109 2.09 13.65 -5.26
C THR A 109 3.08 13.69 -6.42
N GLY A 110 2.79 12.93 -7.48
CA GLY A 110 3.65 12.78 -8.65
C GLY A 110 4.90 11.91 -8.42
N ALA A 111 5.08 11.30 -7.25
CA ALA A 111 6.06 10.23 -7.06
C ALA A 111 5.67 8.97 -7.86
N VAL A 112 6.62 8.06 -8.02
CA VAL A 112 6.46 6.82 -8.80
C VAL A 112 6.39 5.61 -7.87
N VAL A 113 5.39 4.76 -8.07
CA VAL A 113 5.31 3.42 -7.47
C VAL A 113 5.63 2.40 -8.55
N ILE A 114 6.63 1.57 -8.31
CA ILE A 114 7.00 0.46 -9.17
C ILE A 114 6.61 -0.83 -8.46
N GLN A 115 5.75 -1.63 -9.09
CA GLN A 115 5.34 -2.92 -8.59
C GLN A 115 5.97 -4.04 -9.40
N VAL A 116 6.75 -4.89 -8.73
CA VAL A 116 7.21 -6.17 -9.29
C VAL A 116 6.10 -7.19 -9.08
N VAL A 117 5.48 -7.66 -10.18
CA VAL A 117 4.37 -8.61 -10.15
C VAL A 117 4.95 -10.02 -10.23
N PRO A 118 4.74 -10.88 -9.20
CA PRO A 118 5.20 -12.25 -9.22
C PRO A 118 4.57 -13.05 -10.36
N TYR A 119 5.26 -14.11 -10.77
CA TYR A 119 4.74 -15.00 -11.81
C TYR A 119 3.42 -15.63 -11.35
N GLY A 120 2.49 -15.84 -12.28
CA GLY A 120 1.23 -16.55 -12.02
C GLY A 120 -0.04 -15.79 -12.40
N ASN A 121 -0.01 -14.95 -13.44
CA ASN A 121 -1.16 -14.17 -13.92
C ASN A 121 -1.78 -13.26 -12.84
N LEU A 122 -0.93 -12.52 -12.12
CA LEU A 122 -1.35 -11.64 -11.02
C LEU A 122 -1.54 -10.17 -11.45
N GLU A 123 -1.38 -9.84 -12.74
CA GLU A 123 -1.40 -8.46 -13.26
C GLU A 123 -2.73 -7.76 -13.02
N HIS A 124 -3.85 -8.46 -13.24
CA HIS A 124 -5.16 -7.90 -12.94
C HIS A 124 -5.32 -7.55 -11.46
N MET A 125 -4.81 -8.41 -10.58
CA MET A 125 -4.83 -8.19 -9.13
C MET A 125 -3.92 -7.03 -8.74
N ALA A 126 -2.70 -7.00 -9.26
CA ALA A 126 -1.75 -5.89 -9.07
C ALA A 126 -2.37 -4.54 -9.45
N LYS A 127 -3.01 -4.48 -10.62
CA LYS A 127 -3.68 -3.28 -11.10
C LYS A 127 -4.83 -2.84 -10.19
N VAL A 128 -5.75 -3.74 -9.85
CA VAL A 128 -6.94 -3.38 -9.06
C VAL A 128 -6.57 -3.01 -7.62
N ASP A 129 -5.63 -3.74 -7.02
CA ASP A 129 -5.27 -3.57 -5.60
C ASP A 129 -4.34 -2.39 -5.37
N PHE A 130 -3.48 -2.07 -6.34
CA PHE A 130 -2.46 -1.02 -6.20
C PHE A 130 -2.43 -0.04 -7.36
N GLY A 131 -2.40 -0.51 -8.61
CA GLY A 131 -2.23 0.36 -9.77
C GLY A 131 -3.27 1.48 -9.90
N ASP A 132 -4.55 1.11 -9.90
CA ASP A 132 -5.66 2.06 -10.01
C ASP A 132 -5.72 2.98 -8.77
N PRO A 133 -5.63 2.49 -7.51
CA PRO A 133 -5.57 3.36 -6.34
C PRO A 133 -4.36 4.31 -6.33
N VAL A 134 -3.17 3.86 -6.71
CA VAL A 134 -1.96 4.70 -6.83
C VAL A 134 -2.17 5.83 -7.82
N ALA A 135 -2.81 5.55 -8.96
CA ALA A 135 -3.15 6.57 -9.95
C ALA A 135 -4.15 7.60 -9.38
N ASP A 136 -5.19 7.14 -8.68
CA ASP A 136 -6.18 8.01 -8.03
C ASP A 136 -5.57 8.91 -6.93
N MET A 137 -4.52 8.42 -6.27
CA MET A 137 -3.71 9.20 -5.32
C MET A 137 -2.84 10.27 -5.99
N GLY A 138 -2.84 10.36 -7.33
CA GLY A 138 -2.02 11.29 -8.10
C GLY A 138 -0.55 10.90 -8.16
N LEU A 139 -0.24 9.62 -7.97
CA LEU A 139 1.08 9.04 -8.17
C LEU A 139 1.16 8.44 -9.58
N ARG A 140 2.36 8.06 -10.01
CA ARG A 140 2.59 7.30 -11.24
C ARG A 140 2.78 5.83 -10.89
N TYR A 141 2.06 4.94 -11.55
CA TYR A 141 2.21 3.50 -11.38
C TYR A 141 2.99 2.91 -12.54
N LEU A 142 3.99 2.07 -12.23
CA LEU A 142 4.74 1.27 -13.19
C LEU A 142 4.72 -0.20 -12.76
N GLU A 143 4.53 -1.08 -13.72
CA GLU A 143 4.46 -2.52 -13.50
C GLU A 143 5.67 -3.22 -14.12
N TYR A 144 6.22 -4.21 -13.41
CA TYR A 144 7.21 -5.14 -13.93
C TYR A 144 6.77 -6.57 -13.63
N SER A 145 6.13 -7.22 -14.60
CA SER A 145 5.76 -8.64 -14.50
C SER A 145 6.96 -9.52 -14.78
N ILE A 146 7.26 -10.39 -13.82
CA ILE A 146 8.36 -11.33 -13.97
C ILE A 146 7.95 -12.53 -14.83
N THR A 147 8.96 -13.16 -15.40
CA THR A 147 8.81 -14.42 -16.17
C THR A 147 8.94 -15.64 -15.27
N ALA A 148 8.64 -16.82 -15.81
CA ALA A 148 8.85 -18.07 -15.09
C ALA A 148 10.33 -18.30 -14.75
N GLU A 149 11.24 -17.82 -15.60
CA GLU A 149 12.69 -17.89 -15.43
C GLU A 149 13.19 -17.05 -14.26
N GLU A 150 12.48 -15.97 -13.92
CA GLU A 150 12.76 -15.12 -12.76
C GLU A 150 12.10 -15.62 -11.47
N SER A 151 11.31 -16.71 -11.55
CA SER A 151 10.63 -17.34 -10.42
C SER A 151 11.39 -18.56 -9.93
N THR A 152 11.48 -18.75 -8.61
CA THR A 152 11.96 -20.03 -8.05
C THR A 152 11.04 -21.20 -8.36
N LEU A 153 9.77 -20.96 -8.69
CA LEU A 153 8.79 -22.02 -8.92
C LEU A 153 9.17 -22.91 -10.09
N LEU A 154 9.81 -22.36 -11.14
CA LEU A 154 10.24 -23.13 -12.30
C LEU A 154 11.27 -24.21 -11.91
N GLU A 155 12.25 -23.83 -11.09
CA GLU A 155 13.27 -24.73 -10.54
C GLU A 155 12.65 -25.75 -9.57
N MET A 156 11.72 -25.31 -8.73
CA MET A 156 11.13 -26.15 -7.68
C MET A 156 10.15 -27.20 -8.21
N LEU A 157 9.38 -26.88 -9.25
CA LEU A 157 8.26 -27.71 -9.70
C LEU A 157 8.47 -28.30 -11.10
N GLY A 158 9.38 -27.72 -11.88
CA GLY A 158 9.62 -28.10 -13.27
C GLY A 158 8.61 -27.49 -14.26
N PRO A 159 8.97 -27.44 -15.56
CA PRO A 159 8.20 -26.72 -16.58
C PRO A 159 6.82 -27.33 -16.88
N ASP A 160 6.63 -28.63 -16.60
CA ASP A 160 5.38 -29.32 -16.88
C ASP A 160 4.34 -29.24 -15.74
N HIS A 161 4.72 -28.72 -14.57
CA HIS A 161 3.81 -28.58 -13.45
C HIS A 161 2.73 -27.52 -13.75
N PRO A 162 1.44 -27.73 -13.40
CA PRO A 162 0.35 -26.79 -13.73
C PRO A 162 0.59 -25.35 -13.26
N VAL A 163 1.26 -25.17 -12.11
CA VAL A 163 1.67 -23.85 -11.60
C VAL A 163 2.52 -23.05 -12.59
N ILE A 164 3.30 -23.72 -13.44
CA ILE A 164 4.11 -23.10 -14.49
C ILE A 164 3.38 -23.14 -15.83
N LYS A 165 2.77 -24.28 -16.18
CA LYS A 165 2.24 -24.51 -17.53
C LYS A 165 0.85 -23.93 -17.78
N ASP A 166 0.02 -23.87 -16.75
CA ASP A 166 -1.36 -23.38 -16.80
C ASP A 166 -1.74 -22.65 -15.49
N PRO A 167 -1.23 -21.43 -15.25
CA PRO A 167 -1.56 -20.65 -14.06
C PRO A 167 -3.06 -20.44 -13.85
N GLU A 168 -3.83 -20.36 -14.93
CA GLU A 168 -5.29 -20.25 -14.86
C GLU A 168 -5.94 -21.47 -14.17
N SER A 169 -5.37 -22.67 -14.31
CA SER A 169 -5.85 -23.84 -13.56
C SER A 169 -5.66 -23.70 -12.04
N VAL A 170 -4.61 -22.98 -11.62
CA VAL A 170 -4.34 -22.70 -10.21
C VAL A 170 -5.36 -21.68 -9.70
N HIS A 171 -5.63 -20.62 -10.47
CA HIS A 171 -6.69 -19.65 -10.16
C HIS A 171 -8.07 -20.32 -10.05
N ARG A 172 -8.42 -21.23 -10.97
CA ARG A 172 -9.68 -22.00 -10.90
C ARG A 172 -9.76 -22.94 -9.69
N SER A 173 -8.61 -23.33 -9.14
CA SER A 173 -8.52 -24.14 -7.91
C SER A 173 -8.75 -23.34 -6.62
N GLY A 174 -8.90 -22.01 -6.73
CA GLY A 174 -9.24 -21.12 -5.63
C GLY A 174 -8.06 -20.36 -5.03
N TRP A 175 -8.39 -19.33 -4.23
CA TRP A 175 -7.43 -18.39 -3.65
C TRP A 175 -6.33 -19.05 -2.82
N ASP A 176 -6.66 -20.08 -2.04
CA ASP A 176 -5.68 -20.78 -1.20
C ASP A 176 -4.48 -21.30 -2.02
N LYS A 177 -4.73 -21.76 -3.25
CA LYS A 177 -3.67 -22.25 -4.15
C LYS A 177 -2.89 -21.12 -4.79
N VAL A 178 -3.54 -20.03 -5.17
CA VAL A 178 -2.88 -18.82 -5.67
C VAL A 178 -1.95 -18.26 -4.59
N ALA A 179 -2.46 -18.08 -3.37
CA ALA A 179 -1.70 -17.60 -2.23
C ALA A 179 -0.55 -18.54 -1.86
N GLU A 180 -0.80 -19.85 -1.81
CA GLU A 180 0.23 -20.85 -1.51
C GLU A 180 1.39 -20.79 -2.50
N TYR A 181 1.11 -20.83 -3.80
CA TYR A 181 2.16 -20.96 -4.82
C TYR A 181 2.75 -19.62 -5.22
N TYR A 182 1.93 -18.67 -5.65
CA TYR A 182 2.42 -17.45 -6.29
C TYR A 182 2.80 -16.36 -5.28
N LEU A 183 2.24 -16.36 -4.08
CA LEU A 183 2.52 -15.36 -3.05
C LEU A 183 3.32 -15.90 -1.85
N GLY A 184 3.29 -17.21 -1.61
CA GLY A 184 3.91 -17.84 -0.43
C GLY A 184 5.20 -18.62 -0.72
N LYS A 185 5.22 -19.44 -1.77
CA LYS A 185 6.35 -20.34 -2.09
C LYS A 185 7.33 -19.79 -3.11
N GLN A 186 6.96 -18.71 -3.78
CA GLN A 186 7.75 -18.08 -4.83
C GLN A 186 8.70 -17.03 -4.24
N ASP A 187 9.97 -17.12 -4.61
CA ASP A 187 10.90 -16.00 -4.52
C ASP A 187 11.15 -15.44 -5.92
N VAL A 188 11.38 -14.12 -5.97
CA VAL A 188 11.58 -13.38 -7.21
C VAL A 188 13.06 -13.07 -7.42
N ARG A 189 13.56 -13.32 -8.63
CA ARG A 189 14.91 -13.01 -9.09
C ARG A 189 14.82 -12.05 -10.27
N VAL A 190 14.80 -10.74 -9.97
CA VAL A 190 14.64 -9.70 -11.00
C VAL A 190 15.80 -9.74 -12.00
N ASP A 191 15.45 -9.89 -13.28
CA ASP A 191 16.37 -9.71 -14.40
C ASP A 191 16.65 -8.20 -14.59
N VAL A 192 17.88 -7.80 -14.31
CA VAL A 192 18.29 -6.38 -14.32
C VAL A 192 18.25 -5.79 -15.72
N GLU A 193 18.51 -6.57 -16.77
CA GLU A 193 18.47 -6.08 -18.15
C GLU A 193 17.04 -5.80 -18.58
N ARG A 194 16.11 -6.70 -18.23
CA ARG A 194 14.68 -6.53 -18.51
C ARG A 194 14.02 -5.49 -17.62
N PHE A 195 14.52 -5.29 -16.40
CA PHE A 195 13.99 -4.30 -15.47
C PHE A 195 14.50 -2.87 -15.75
N ALA A 196 15.66 -2.72 -16.38
CA ALA A 196 16.27 -1.41 -16.67
C ALA A 196 15.34 -0.42 -17.40
N PRO A 197 14.54 -0.80 -18.41
CA PRO A 197 13.56 0.09 -19.04
C PRO A 197 12.51 0.65 -18.07
N THR A 198 12.03 -0.16 -17.11
CA THR A 198 11.07 0.29 -16.09
C THR A 198 11.68 1.36 -15.19
N LEU A 199 12.94 1.17 -14.78
CA LEU A 199 13.66 2.20 -14.02
C LEU A 199 13.90 3.47 -14.84
N ALA A 200 14.25 3.35 -16.12
CA ALA A 200 14.43 4.51 -16.99
C ALA A 200 13.13 5.33 -17.12
N LEU A 201 11.99 4.67 -17.28
CA LEU A 201 10.68 5.30 -17.34
C LEU A 201 10.30 6.00 -16.01
N ALA A 202 10.64 5.38 -14.87
CA ALA A 202 10.47 6.02 -13.56
C ALA A 202 11.25 7.34 -13.47
N ILE A 203 12.52 7.32 -13.87
CA ILE A 203 13.37 8.53 -13.89
C ILE A 203 12.85 9.58 -14.86
N GLU A 204 12.30 9.17 -16.00
CA GLU A 204 11.68 10.10 -16.96
C GLU A 204 10.48 10.81 -16.34
N HIS A 205 9.59 10.09 -15.65
CA HIS A 205 8.46 10.70 -14.94
C HIS A 205 8.89 11.74 -13.91
N LEU A 206 9.99 11.49 -13.20
CA LEU A 206 10.52 12.43 -12.22
C LEU A 206 11.10 13.71 -12.84
N ARG A 207 11.58 13.64 -14.09
CA ARG A 207 12.10 14.81 -14.82
C ARG A 207 11.01 15.71 -15.40
N GLN A 208 9.77 15.22 -15.47
CA GLN A 208 8.60 15.94 -15.99
C GLN A 208 7.80 16.66 -14.89
N LYS A 209 8.24 16.54 -13.63
CA LYS A 209 7.63 17.09 -12.42
C LYS A 209 8.08 18.53 -12.18
#